data_AF-A0A521DY21-F1
#
_entry.id   AF-A0A521DY21-F1
#
_cell.length_a   1.000
_cell.length_b   1.000
_cell.length_c   1.000
_cell.angle_alpha   90.00
_cell.angle_beta   90.00
_cell.angle_gamma   90.00
#
_symmetry.space_group_name_H-M   'P 1'
#
loop_
_entity.id
_entity.type
_entity.pdbx_description
1 polymer ?
#
loop_
_entity_poly.entity_id
_entity_poly.type
_entity_poly.pdbx_seq_one_letter_code
_entity_poly.pdbx_strand_id
1 'polypeptide(L)'
;MGDAVTADVEFADSLAAINTHAAANDVDVYVYVTSSFRTSTVVPGAVVTPATMSNHLAGHAIDMNVKYGAGKTSWCNSTCLGGSPPAGVKEFIAAVRGDAGLRWGGDFTIKDPVHVDDGLNVNDAAAYTARHQATQQARTSGCG
;
A
#
# COMPACT_ATOMS: atom_id res chain seq x y z
N MET A 1 -4.77 3.31 16.69
CA MET A 1 -3.50 2.79 16.18
C MET A 1 -3.76 2.24 14.80
N GLY A 2 -2.81 2.32 13.84
CA GLY A 2 -2.96 1.73 12.51
C GLY A 2 -3.28 0.24 12.57
N ASP A 3 -3.84 -0.31 11.49
CA ASP A 3 -4.05 -1.76 11.43
C ASP A 3 -2.70 -2.48 11.40
N ALA A 4 -2.64 -3.67 11.99
CA ALA A 4 -1.45 -4.51 11.90
C ALA A 4 -1.18 -4.86 10.43
N VAL A 5 0.04 -4.63 9.97
CA VAL A 5 0.45 -4.99 8.60
C VAL A 5 0.66 -6.50 8.54
N THR A 6 -0.13 -7.17 7.72
CA THR A 6 0.14 -8.56 7.29
C THR A 6 0.53 -8.48 5.83
N ALA A 7 1.70 -9.01 5.48
CA ALA A 7 2.24 -8.95 4.14
C ALA A 7 3.01 -10.24 3.82
N ASP A 8 3.28 -10.45 2.54
CA ASP A 8 4.23 -11.46 2.12
C ASP A 8 5.64 -11.08 2.59
N VAL A 9 6.46 -12.07 2.91
CA VAL A 9 7.85 -11.83 3.32
C VAL A 9 8.66 -11.17 2.20
N GLU A 10 8.33 -11.42 0.94
CA GLU A 10 9.01 -10.78 -0.20
C GLU A 10 8.59 -9.31 -0.37
N PHE A 11 7.53 -8.84 0.31
CA PHE A 11 7.13 -7.43 0.34
C PHE A 11 7.77 -6.63 1.50
N ALA A 12 8.57 -7.28 2.36
CA ALA A 12 9.15 -6.63 3.53
C ALA A 12 10.09 -5.47 3.17
N ASP A 13 10.88 -5.62 2.11
CA ASP A 13 11.79 -4.56 1.63
C ASP A 13 11.01 -3.35 1.11
N SER A 14 9.90 -3.58 0.41
CA SER A 14 8.99 -2.53 -0.05
C SER A 14 8.35 -1.78 1.12
N LEU A 15 7.93 -2.48 2.19
CA LEU A 15 7.45 -1.85 3.42
C LEU A 15 8.52 -1.01 4.10
N ALA A 16 9.77 -1.49 4.13
CA ALA A 16 10.89 -0.75 4.68
C ALA A 16 11.21 0.51 3.84
N ALA A 17 11.13 0.42 2.52
CA ALA A 17 11.28 1.56 1.62
C ALA A 17 10.18 2.61 1.86
N ILE A 18 8.91 2.20 1.93
CA ILE A 18 7.78 3.10 2.25
C ILE A 18 8.01 3.82 3.58
N ASN A 19 8.43 3.09 4.62
CA ASN A 19 8.71 3.70 5.92
C ASN A 19 9.92 4.65 5.88
N THR A 20 10.95 4.31 5.09
CA THR A 20 12.13 5.16 4.89
C THR A 20 11.75 6.48 4.21
N HIS A 21 10.92 6.43 3.17
CA HIS A 21 10.41 7.62 2.48
C HIS A 21 9.54 8.49 3.39
N ALA A 22 8.74 7.88 4.28
CA ALA A 22 7.93 8.60 5.25
C ALA A 22 8.76 9.28 6.36
N ALA A 23 9.87 8.66 6.76
CA ALA A 23 10.74 9.11 7.84
C ALA A 23 11.82 10.12 7.42
N ALA A 24 11.97 10.38 6.12
CA ALA A 24 12.92 11.39 5.65
C ALA A 24 12.65 12.75 6.31
N ASN A 25 13.71 13.38 6.84
CA ASN A 25 13.63 14.45 7.85
C ASN A 25 12.76 15.68 7.50
N ASP A 26 12.51 15.94 6.21
CA ASP A 26 11.66 17.06 5.76
C ASP A 26 10.21 16.65 5.42
N VAL A 27 9.97 15.34 5.26
CA VAL A 27 8.66 14.78 4.91
C VAL A 27 7.77 14.68 6.14
N ASP A 28 8.34 14.34 7.31
CA ASP A 28 7.69 14.15 8.63
C ASP A 28 6.22 13.70 8.56
N VAL A 29 5.96 12.63 7.80
CA VAL A 29 4.65 12.00 7.75
C VAL A 29 4.64 10.68 8.52
N TYR A 30 3.45 10.20 8.81
CA TYR A 30 3.24 8.87 9.35
C TYR A 30 2.21 8.13 8.50
N VAL A 31 2.64 7.02 7.93
CA VAL A 31 1.79 6.12 7.16
C VAL A 31 0.92 5.34 8.14
N TYR A 32 -0.38 5.57 8.07
CA TYR A 32 -1.39 4.82 8.80
C TYR A 32 -2.01 3.79 7.85
N VAL A 33 -1.58 2.53 7.99
CA VAL A 33 -2.10 1.43 7.16
C VAL A 33 -3.55 1.14 7.56
N THR A 34 -4.42 1.08 6.56
CA THR A 34 -5.85 0.76 6.66
C THR A 34 -6.21 -0.55 5.98
N SER A 35 -5.33 -1.07 5.13
CA SER A 35 -5.48 -2.40 4.52
C SER A 35 -4.11 -2.92 4.10
N SER A 36 -3.91 -4.23 4.16
CA SER A 36 -2.69 -4.89 3.68
C SER A 36 -3.07 -6.20 2.98
N PHE A 37 -2.62 -7.36 3.46
CA PHE A 37 -3.01 -8.66 2.90
C PHE A 37 -4.52 -8.93 3.00
N ARG A 38 -5.10 -9.47 1.92
CA ARG A 38 -6.53 -9.84 1.83
C ARG A 38 -6.67 -11.31 1.42
N THR A 39 -7.61 -12.01 2.03
CA THR A 39 -7.96 -13.40 1.65
C THR A 39 -9.12 -13.48 0.65
N SER A 40 -9.70 -12.34 0.30
CA SER A 40 -10.83 -12.28 -0.61
C SER A 40 -10.77 -11.00 -1.44
N THR A 41 -11.27 -11.08 -2.66
CA THR A 41 -11.54 -9.94 -3.52
C THR A 41 -12.72 -9.11 -3.02
N VAL A 42 -13.57 -9.65 -2.12
CA VAL A 42 -14.69 -8.91 -1.56
C VAL A 42 -14.18 -7.87 -0.57
N VAL A 43 -14.27 -6.61 -0.96
CA VAL A 43 -13.91 -5.46 -0.11
C VAL A 43 -15.20 -4.74 0.29
N PRO A 44 -15.63 -4.81 1.57
CA PRO A 44 -16.82 -4.10 2.04
C PRO A 44 -16.68 -2.58 1.81
N GLY A 45 -17.67 -1.96 1.16
CA GLY A 45 -17.66 -0.53 0.88
C GLY A 45 -16.80 -0.12 -0.33
N ALA A 46 -16.33 -1.07 -1.14
CA ALA A 46 -15.59 -0.76 -2.36
C ALA A 46 -16.44 0.05 -3.35
N VAL A 47 -15.94 1.23 -3.72
CA VAL A 47 -16.53 2.10 -4.74
C VAL A 47 -16.17 1.62 -6.15
N VAL A 48 -15.07 0.86 -6.29
CA VAL A 48 -14.57 0.30 -7.56
C VAL A 48 -14.56 -1.22 -7.53
N THR A 49 -14.82 -1.86 -8.66
CA THR A 49 -14.75 -3.32 -8.81
C THR A 49 -13.33 -3.82 -8.51
N PRO A 50 -13.15 -4.71 -7.52
CA PRO A 50 -11.83 -5.25 -7.19
C PRO A 50 -11.20 -6.00 -8.36
N ALA A 51 -9.92 -5.77 -8.63
CA ALA A 51 -9.18 -6.45 -9.69
C ALA A 51 -9.03 -7.94 -9.38
N THR A 52 -9.13 -8.78 -10.41
CA THR A 52 -8.92 -10.24 -10.31
C THR A 52 -7.47 -10.60 -9.92
N MET A 53 -6.52 -9.71 -10.21
CA MET A 53 -5.08 -9.85 -9.91
C MET A 53 -4.60 -8.72 -9.00
N SER A 54 -5.23 -8.56 -7.83
CA SER A 54 -4.85 -7.52 -6.87
C SER A 54 -3.62 -7.92 -6.05
N ASN A 55 -2.62 -7.04 -5.95
CA ASN A 55 -1.43 -7.28 -5.12
C ASN A 55 -1.75 -7.48 -3.63
N HIS A 56 -2.90 -6.99 -3.13
CA HIS A 56 -3.36 -7.32 -1.77
C HIS A 56 -3.58 -8.81 -1.56
N LEU A 57 -4.01 -9.55 -2.60
CA LEU A 57 -4.25 -10.99 -2.51
C LEU A 57 -2.94 -11.79 -2.51
N ALA A 58 -1.85 -11.20 -3.00
CA ALA A 58 -0.53 -11.77 -2.90
C ALA A 58 0.21 -11.29 -1.63
N GLY A 59 -0.30 -10.29 -0.91
CA GLY A 59 0.38 -9.69 0.25
C GLY A 59 1.43 -8.65 -0.13
N HIS A 60 1.36 -8.11 -1.35
CA HIS A 60 2.32 -7.16 -1.94
C HIS A 60 1.75 -5.74 -2.07
N ALA A 61 0.79 -5.36 -1.21
CA ALA A 61 0.19 -4.03 -1.26
C ALA A 61 -0.30 -3.57 0.12
N ILE A 62 -0.34 -2.26 0.28
CA ILE A 62 -1.02 -1.58 1.39
C ILE A 62 -1.96 -0.50 0.87
N ASP A 63 -3.03 -0.26 1.62
CA ASP A 63 -3.78 0.99 1.56
C ASP A 63 -3.49 1.80 2.81
N MET A 64 -3.38 3.11 2.65
CA MET A 64 -2.99 4.02 3.73
C MET A 64 -3.78 5.32 3.76
N ASN A 65 -3.89 5.87 4.97
CA ASN A 65 -4.01 7.30 5.19
C ASN A 65 -2.66 7.84 5.66
N VAL A 66 -2.42 9.13 5.48
CA VAL A 66 -1.17 9.77 5.91
C VAL A 66 -1.47 10.78 7.01
N LYS A 67 -0.77 10.68 8.14
CA LYS A 67 -0.75 11.74 9.15
C LYS A 67 0.42 12.67 8.91
N TYR A 68 0.21 13.97 9.09
CA TYR A 68 1.23 14.99 8.85
C TYR A 68 1.12 16.16 9.82
N GLY A 69 2.10 17.06 9.76
CA GLY A 69 2.19 18.25 10.60
C GLY A 69 2.72 17.96 12.00
N ALA A 70 2.92 19.01 12.81
CA ALA A 70 3.48 18.90 14.15
C ALA A 70 2.70 17.88 14.99
N GLY A 71 3.40 16.87 15.50
CA GLY A 71 2.83 15.78 16.29
C GLY A 71 1.93 14.82 15.50
N LYS A 72 1.95 14.85 14.15
CA LYS A 72 1.17 13.94 13.27
C LYS A 72 -0.33 13.97 13.58
N THR A 73 -0.86 15.17 13.76
CA THR A 73 -2.25 15.43 14.20
C THR A 73 -3.22 15.59 13.04
N SER A 74 -2.73 16.01 11.87
CA SER A 74 -3.56 16.22 10.68
C SER A 74 -3.62 14.96 9.82
N TRP A 75 -4.75 14.73 9.16
CA TRP A 75 -5.00 13.54 8.35
C TRP A 75 -5.13 13.88 6.87
N CYS A 76 -4.53 13.06 6.03
CA CYS A 76 -4.71 13.04 4.58
C CYS A 76 -5.23 11.66 4.19
N ASN A 77 -6.54 11.58 3.94
CA ASN A 77 -7.24 10.38 3.49
C ASN A 77 -7.37 10.35 1.96
N SER A 78 -8.13 9.40 1.40
CA SER A 78 -8.31 9.25 -0.05
C SER A 78 -8.64 10.55 -0.80
N THR A 79 -9.54 11.38 -0.26
CA THR A 79 -9.90 12.68 -0.85
C THR A 79 -8.73 13.65 -0.88
N CYS A 80 -7.94 13.70 0.20
CA CYS A 80 -6.75 14.55 0.28
C CYS A 80 -5.61 14.03 -0.63
N LEU A 81 -5.35 12.71 -0.61
CA LEU A 81 -4.30 12.06 -1.40
C LEU A 81 -4.57 12.16 -2.91
N GLY A 82 -5.83 12.02 -3.32
CA GLY A 82 -6.25 12.17 -4.72
C GLY A 82 -6.47 13.63 -5.17
N GLY A 83 -6.37 14.59 -4.25
CA GLY A 83 -6.63 16.00 -4.49
C GLY A 83 -5.35 16.84 -4.51
N SER A 84 -5.28 17.84 -3.61
CA SER A 84 -4.08 18.67 -3.41
C SER A 84 -3.52 18.42 -2.01
N PRO A 85 -2.67 17.39 -1.83
CA PRO A 85 -2.09 17.11 -0.53
C PRO A 85 -1.18 18.27 -0.05
N PRO A 86 -0.96 18.40 1.27
CA PRO A 86 0.02 19.34 1.83
C PRO A 86 1.45 18.98 1.38
N ALA A 87 2.39 19.92 1.51
CA ALA A 87 3.76 19.79 0.99
C ALA A 87 4.46 18.48 1.42
N GLY A 88 4.53 18.18 2.72
CA GLY A 88 5.17 16.94 3.19
C GLY A 88 4.51 15.66 2.65
N VAL A 89 3.18 15.63 2.49
CA VAL A 89 2.50 14.48 1.88
C VAL A 89 2.78 14.40 0.37
N LYS A 90 2.89 15.54 -0.33
CA LYS A 90 3.29 15.59 -1.74
C LYS A 90 4.72 15.07 -1.93
N GLU A 91 5.64 15.46 -1.04
CA GLU A 91 7.03 15.00 -1.06
C GLU A 91 7.13 13.50 -0.78
N PHE A 92 6.39 12.99 0.20
CA PHE A 92 6.26 11.55 0.43
C PHE A 92 5.78 10.80 -0.83
N ILE A 93 4.69 11.25 -1.45
CA ILE A 93 4.15 10.62 -2.66
C ILE A 93 5.17 10.71 -3.81
N ALA A 94 5.89 11.83 -3.93
CA ALA A 94 6.93 12.01 -4.94
C ALA A 94 8.12 11.05 -4.71
N ALA A 95 8.51 10.82 -3.46
CA ALA A 95 9.55 9.86 -3.11
C ALA A 95 9.13 8.42 -3.46
N VAL A 96 7.89 8.03 -3.11
CA VAL A 96 7.32 6.72 -3.50
C VAL A 96 7.27 6.58 -5.02
N ARG A 97 6.85 7.62 -5.75
CA ARG A 97 6.83 7.61 -7.23
C ARG A 97 8.24 7.52 -7.85
N GLY A 98 9.23 8.11 -7.19
CA GLY A 98 10.62 8.10 -7.62
C GLY A 98 11.36 6.79 -7.34
N ASP A 99 10.78 5.93 -6.50
CA ASP A 99 11.32 4.61 -6.18
C ASP A 99 10.96 3.61 -7.29
N ALA A 100 11.98 3.03 -7.92
CA ALA A 100 11.78 2.09 -9.03
C ALA A 100 11.12 0.76 -8.61
N GLY A 101 11.14 0.44 -7.31
CA GLY A 101 10.52 -0.75 -6.74
C GLY A 101 9.10 -0.55 -6.23
N LEU A 102 8.56 0.68 -6.28
CA LEU A 102 7.23 1.00 -5.77
C LEU A 102 6.35 1.62 -6.84
N ARG A 103 5.03 1.51 -6.65
CA ARG A 103 4.03 2.25 -7.41
C ARG A 103 3.03 2.87 -6.47
N TRP A 104 2.60 4.08 -6.80
CA TRP A 104 1.50 4.74 -6.12
C TRP A 104 0.23 4.66 -6.96
N GLY A 105 -0.86 4.19 -6.35
CA GLY A 105 -2.11 3.94 -7.07
C GLY A 105 -2.81 5.19 -7.60
N GLY A 106 -2.41 6.39 -7.18
CA GLY A 106 -2.89 7.64 -7.77
C GLY A 106 -2.46 7.85 -9.23
N ASP A 107 -1.44 7.11 -9.69
CA ASP A 107 -0.96 7.12 -11.08
C ASP A 107 -1.55 5.98 -11.93
N PHE A 108 -2.38 5.11 -11.36
CA PHE A 108 -3.05 4.03 -12.09
C PHE A 108 -4.14 4.58 -13.03
N THR A 109 -4.49 3.79 -14.06
CA THR A 109 -5.59 4.12 -14.98
C THR A 109 -6.91 4.34 -14.25
N ILE A 110 -7.22 3.47 -13.29
CA ILE A 110 -8.27 3.68 -12.29
C ILE A 110 -7.56 4.13 -11.03
N LYS A 111 -7.69 5.42 -10.72
CA LYS A 111 -6.95 6.04 -9.61
C LYS A 111 -7.37 5.42 -8.27
N ASP A 112 -6.36 5.00 -7.52
CA ASP A 112 -6.49 4.53 -6.15
C ASP A 112 -5.43 5.21 -5.26
N PRO A 113 -5.65 6.46 -4.83
CA PRO A 113 -4.62 7.29 -4.23
C PRO A 113 -4.19 6.84 -2.82
N VAL A 114 -4.91 5.90 -2.21
CA VAL A 114 -4.50 5.30 -0.93
C VAL A 114 -3.55 4.12 -1.11
N HIS A 115 -3.43 3.60 -2.33
CA HIS A 115 -2.75 2.35 -2.61
C HIS A 115 -1.25 2.53 -2.89
N VAL A 116 -0.44 1.62 -2.34
CA VAL A 116 0.98 1.45 -2.67
C VAL A 116 1.29 -0.03 -2.81
N ASP A 117 1.98 -0.40 -3.88
CA ASP A 117 2.46 -1.77 -4.14
C ASP A 117 3.83 -1.78 -4.82
N ASP A 118 4.39 -2.97 -5.05
CA ASP A 118 5.66 -3.19 -5.76
C ASP A 118 5.47 -3.59 -7.25
N GLY A 119 4.23 -3.61 -7.71
CA GLY A 119 3.90 -4.00 -9.08
C GLY A 119 4.06 -5.48 -9.43
N LEU A 120 4.14 -6.39 -8.46
CA LEU A 120 4.27 -7.84 -8.72
C LEU A 120 3.28 -8.34 -9.79
N ASN A 121 2.00 -7.99 -9.68
CA ASN A 121 0.95 -8.40 -10.62
C ASN A 121 1.16 -7.98 -12.09
N VAL A 122 1.87 -6.89 -12.35
CA VAL A 122 2.12 -6.40 -13.73
C VAL A 122 3.52 -6.74 -14.23
N ASN A 123 4.48 -6.90 -13.33
CA ASN A 123 5.88 -7.13 -13.66
C ASN A 123 6.16 -8.61 -13.93
N ASP A 124 5.52 -9.51 -13.16
CA ASP A 124 5.71 -10.95 -13.30
C ASP A 124 4.43 -11.72 -12.87
N ALA A 125 3.61 -12.09 -13.85
CA ALA A 125 2.37 -12.82 -13.62
C ALA A 125 2.61 -14.23 -13.04
N ALA A 126 3.74 -14.87 -13.34
CA ALA A 126 4.06 -16.19 -12.83
C ALA A 126 4.48 -16.10 -11.35
N ALA A 127 5.35 -15.16 -11.01
CA ALA A 127 5.70 -14.87 -9.62
C ALA A 127 4.47 -14.45 -8.80
N TYR A 128 3.62 -13.57 -9.33
CA TYR A 128 2.34 -13.23 -8.69
C TYR A 128 1.53 -14.47 -8.37
N THR A 129 1.35 -15.38 -9.35
CA THR A 129 0.52 -16.57 -9.16
C THR A 129 1.08 -17.46 -8.04
N ALA A 130 2.41 -17.61 -7.99
CA ALA A 130 3.09 -18.36 -6.95
C ALA A 130 2.91 -17.71 -5.56
N ARG A 131 3.14 -16.39 -5.44
CA ARG A 131 3.00 -15.67 -4.16
C ARG A 131 1.56 -15.61 -3.67
N HIS A 132 0.61 -15.40 -4.59
CA HIS A 132 -0.82 -15.51 -4.30
C HIS A 132 -1.16 -16.88 -3.71
N GLN A 133 -0.75 -17.98 -4.35
CA GLN A 133 -1.02 -19.31 -3.80
C GLN A 133 -0.36 -19.51 -2.43
N ALA A 134 0.91 -19.13 -2.29
CA ALA A 134 1.65 -19.29 -1.04
C ALA A 134 1.02 -18.53 0.13
N THR A 135 0.67 -17.25 -0.06
CA THR A 135 0.07 -16.43 1.00
C THR A 135 -1.35 -16.86 1.38
N GLN A 136 -2.18 -17.23 0.39
CA GLN A 136 -3.52 -17.76 0.65
C GLN A 136 -3.48 -19.12 1.37
N GLN A 137 -2.54 -20.00 1.00
CA GLN A 137 -2.32 -21.28 1.69
C GLN A 137 -1.80 -21.07 3.11
N ALA A 138 -0.82 -20.20 3.32
CA ALA A 138 -0.28 -19.91 4.65
C ALA A 138 -1.37 -19.42 5.62
N ARG A 139 -2.32 -18.61 5.13
CA ARG A 139 -3.43 -18.10 5.94
C ARG A 139 -4.51 -19.13 6.24
N THR A 140 -4.78 -20.05 5.32
CA THR A 140 -5.78 -21.12 5.49
C THR A 140 -5.26 -22.31 6.27
N SER A 141 -3.96 -22.59 6.19
CA SER A 141 -3.34 -23.72 6.88
C SER A 141 -3.23 -23.50 8.37
N GLY A 142 -3.24 -22.24 8.82
CA GLY A 142 -3.00 -21.87 10.21
C GLY A 142 -1.61 -22.30 10.66
N CYS A 143 -0.75 -21.37 11.03
CA CYS A 143 0.21 -21.74 12.07
C CYS A 143 -0.63 -22.00 13.32
N GLY A 144 -0.93 -23.28 13.58
CA GLY A 144 -1.32 -23.76 14.90
C GLY A 144 -0.18 -23.62 15.89
#